data_AF-A0A7K2YII0-F1
#
_entry.id   AF-A0A7K2YII0-F1
#
_cell.length_a   1.000
_cell.length_b   1.000
_cell.length_c   1.000
_cell.angle_alpha   90.00
_cell.angle_beta   90.00
_cell.angle_gamma   90.00
#
_symmetry.space_group_name_H-M   'P 1'
#
loop_
_entity.id
_entity.type
_entity.pdbx_description
1 polymer ?
#
loop_
_entity_poly.entity_id
_entity_poly.type
_entity_poly.pdbx_seq_one_letter_code
_entity_poly.pdbx_strand_id
1 'polypeptide(L)'
;SGNTLGVSDATTGGTGAQLTHTYNPTSPTCGGFKGQRCTSKDANNNVTSFTYNATGDLTKVDAPAPLGDTVYTYDALGRPATVKDGRNITTTYTYDKHDRVKTVTTPGKSVAYEYDKDGNQTKRTDAAGVLEV
;
A
#
# COMPACT_ATOMS: atom_id res chain seq x y z
N SER A 1 30.97 -8.12 -2.40
CA SER A 1 30.46 -9.08 -1.39
C SER A 1 29.73 -8.30 -0.32
N GLY A 2 28.42 -8.54 -0.15
CA GLY A 2 27.59 -7.78 0.79
C GLY A 2 26.12 -8.12 0.58
N ASN A 3 25.76 -9.36 0.89
CA ASN A 3 24.39 -9.85 0.91
C ASN A 3 23.68 -9.27 2.14
N THR A 4 22.86 -8.23 1.98
CA THR A 4 21.90 -7.75 2.99
C THR A 4 20.68 -8.68 3.07
N LEU A 5 20.91 -10.00 3.18
CA LEU A 5 19.86 -11.01 3.24
C LEU A 5 19.15 -11.08 4.60
N GLY A 6 19.47 -10.17 5.53
CA GLY A 6 18.83 -10.04 6.82
C GLY A 6 19.25 -8.75 7.51
N VAL A 7 18.41 -7.72 7.49
CA VAL A 7 18.55 -6.61 8.44
C VAL A 7 17.56 -6.88 9.56
N SER A 8 18.07 -7.10 10.76
CA SER A 8 17.28 -7.03 11.99
C SER A 8 17.15 -5.55 12.33
N ASP A 9 15.98 -4.96 12.08
CA ASP A 9 15.72 -3.60 12.53
C ASP A 9 15.06 -3.68 13.91
N ALA A 10 15.81 -3.28 14.93
CA ALA A 10 15.26 -3.06 16.26
C ALA A 10 14.75 -1.63 16.31
N THR A 11 13.51 -1.40 15.85
CA THR A 11 12.88 -0.09 16.02
C THR A 11 12.64 0.16 17.51
N THR A 12 13.46 1.04 18.08
CA THR A 12 13.38 1.57 19.44
C THR A 12 12.03 2.26 19.66
N GLY A 13 11.15 1.64 20.47
CA GLY A 13 9.90 2.26 20.91
C GLY A 13 8.83 1.29 21.41
N GLY A 14 9.12 0.57 22.51
CA GLY A 14 8.14 -0.25 23.23
C GLY A 14 8.28 -1.75 22.97
N THR A 15 8.46 -2.54 24.05
CA THR A 15 8.54 -4.01 24.10
C THR A 15 9.09 -4.65 22.83
N GLY A 16 10.41 -4.61 22.66
CA GLY A 16 11.13 -4.93 21.43
C GLY A 16 10.66 -6.21 20.72
N ALA A 17 9.76 -6.05 19.75
CA ALA A 17 9.50 -7.06 18.76
C ALA A 17 10.70 -7.06 17.80
N GLN A 18 11.56 -8.06 17.94
CA GLN A 18 12.65 -8.28 16.98
C GLN A 18 12.01 -8.65 15.63
N LEU A 19 12.14 -7.77 14.64
CA LEU A 19 11.76 -8.07 13.27
C LEU A 19 12.98 -8.57 12.49
N THR A 20 12.80 -9.61 11.68
CA THR A 20 13.79 -10.05 10.69
C THR A 20 13.22 -9.83 9.29
N HIS A 21 13.97 -9.16 8.41
CA HIS A 21 13.53 -8.87 7.05
C HIS A 21 14.39 -9.56 6.00
N THR A 22 13.78 -9.98 4.89
CA THR A 22 14.51 -10.34 3.66
C THR A 22 14.30 -9.29 2.59
N TYR A 23 15.24 -9.17 1.66
CA TYR A 23 15.21 -8.19 0.58
C TYR A 23 15.59 -8.85 -0.75
N ASN A 24 15.05 -8.33 -1.85
CA ASN A 24 15.39 -8.76 -3.20
C ASN A 24 16.92 -8.70 -3.42
N PRO A 25 17.56 -9.80 -3.85
CA PRO A 25 18.95 -9.76 -4.28
C PRO A 25 19.05 -9.14 -5.68
N THR A 26 20.25 -9.17 -6.30
CA THR A 26 20.46 -8.61 -7.64
C THR A 26 19.52 -9.21 -8.71
N SER A 27 19.15 -10.48 -8.55
CA SER A 27 18.05 -11.11 -9.30
C SER A 27 16.80 -11.14 -8.42
N PRO A 28 15.80 -10.29 -8.65
CA PRO A 28 14.63 -10.18 -7.77
C PRO A 28 13.86 -11.50 -7.65
N THR A 29 13.42 -11.83 -6.43
CA THR A 29 12.66 -13.05 -6.11
C THR A 29 11.21 -12.75 -5.74
N CYS A 30 10.90 -11.52 -5.32
CA CYS A 30 9.55 -11.07 -5.04
C CYS A 30 9.04 -10.02 -6.05
N GLY A 31 9.58 -10.03 -7.26
CA GLY A 31 9.31 -9.01 -8.29
C GLY A 31 10.05 -7.70 -8.03
N GLY A 32 9.78 -6.65 -8.81
CA GLY A 32 10.38 -5.32 -8.60
C GLY A 32 11.91 -5.29 -8.71
N PHE A 33 12.54 -4.54 -7.81
CA PHE A 33 13.96 -4.20 -7.88
C PHE A 33 14.76 -4.75 -6.69
N LYS A 34 16.08 -4.88 -6.89
CA LYS A 34 17.04 -5.20 -5.82
C LYS A 34 16.84 -4.27 -4.61
N GLY A 35 16.88 -4.84 -3.42
CA GLY A 35 16.79 -4.11 -2.16
C GLY A 35 15.37 -3.80 -1.69
N GLN A 36 14.33 -4.09 -2.49
CA GLN A 36 12.95 -4.06 -1.99
C GLN A 36 12.71 -5.23 -1.04
N ARG A 37 11.93 -5.00 0.03
CA ARG A 37 11.71 -5.99 1.09
C ARG A 37 10.81 -7.10 0.59
N CYS A 38 11.24 -8.36 0.68
CA CYS A 38 10.37 -9.49 0.32
C CYS A 38 9.58 -10.02 1.50
N THR A 39 10.15 -10.00 2.72
CA THR A 39 9.44 -10.46 3.91
C THR A 39 9.76 -9.64 5.16
N SER A 40 8.85 -9.68 6.12
CA SER A 40 9.03 -9.23 7.49
C SER A 40 8.52 -10.32 8.43
N LYS A 41 9.38 -10.80 9.32
CA LYS A 41 9.06 -11.84 10.28
C LYS A 41 9.14 -11.29 11.70
N ASP A 42 8.10 -11.46 12.50
CA ASP A 42 8.08 -11.05 13.90
C ASP A 42 8.70 -12.11 14.84
N ALA A 43 8.83 -11.77 16.13
CA ALA A 43 9.36 -12.65 17.16
C ALA A 43 8.51 -13.92 17.40
N ASN A 44 7.23 -13.89 17.00
CA ASN A 44 6.31 -15.02 17.08
C ASN A 44 6.36 -15.90 15.82
N ASN A 45 7.30 -15.64 14.91
CA ASN A 45 7.46 -16.29 13.62
C ASN A 45 6.34 -16.00 12.60
N ASN A 46 5.49 -15.00 12.83
CA ASN A 46 4.52 -14.58 11.82
C ASN A 46 5.26 -13.85 10.70
N VAL A 47 5.00 -14.25 9.45
CA VAL A 47 5.67 -13.68 8.26
C VAL A 47 4.66 -12.89 7.44
N THR A 48 4.97 -11.63 7.19
CA THR A 48 4.33 -10.82 6.14
C THR A 48 5.21 -10.86 4.90
N SER A 49 4.63 -11.16 3.73
CA SER A 49 5.35 -11.17 2.45
C SER A 49 4.89 -10.04 1.54
N PHE A 50 5.79 -9.53 0.71
CA PHE A 50 5.54 -8.41 -0.19
C PHE A 50 5.87 -8.84 -1.62
N THR A 51 5.03 -8.48 -2.58
CA THR A 51 5.25 -8.75 -4.02
C THR A 51 5.16 -7.46 -4.80
N TYR A 52 6.03 -7.28 -5.80
CA TYR A 52 6.13 -6.06 -6.60
C TYR A 52 5.95 -6.36 -8.10
N ASN A 53 5.46 -5.39 -8.87
CA ASN A 53 5.47 -5.45 -10.33
C ASN A 53 6.86 -5.09 -10.89
N ALA A 54 7.03 -5.11 -12.22
CA ALA A 54 8.31 -4.78 -12.87
C ALA A 54 8.73 -3.31 -12.76
N THR A 55 7.80 -2.39 -12.47
CA THR A 55 8.08 -0.97 -12.20
C THR A 55 8.41 -0.70 -10.74
N GLY A 56 8.39 -1.73 -9.89
CA GLY A 56 8.75 -1.66 -8.47
C GLY A 56 7.59 -1.30 -7.54
N ASP A 57 6.36 -1.22 -8.04
CA ASP A 57 5.19 -0.93 -7.22
C ASP A 57 4.72 -2.18 -6.48
N LEU A 58 4.28 -2.02 -5.22
CA LEU A 58 3.82 -3.10 -4.35
C LEU A 58 2.46 -3.62 -4.80
N THR A 59 2.39 -4.82 -5.38
CA THR A 59 1.13 -5.40 -5.89
C THR A 59 0.40 -6.27 -4.88
N LYS A 60 1.12 -6.85 -3.90
CA LYS A 60 0.50 -7.71 -2.88
C LYS A 60 1.25 -7.65 -1.56
N VAL A 61 0.49 -7.59 -0.47
CA VAL A 61 0.95 -7.86 0.90
C VAL A 61 0.22 -9.11 1.39
N ASP A 62 0.96 -10.18 1.63
CA ASP A 62 0.43 -11.40 2.22
C ASP A 62 0.66 -11.36 3.73
N ALA A 63 -0.39 -11.01 4.48
CA ALA A 63 -0.33 -10.90 5.93
C ALA A 63 -0.58 -12.26 6.58
N PRO A 64 -0.01 -12.51 7.78
CA PRO A 64 -0.30 -13.72 8.55
C PRO A 64 -1.81 -13.92 8.74
N ALA A 65 -2.24 -15.19 8.70
CA ALA A 65 -3.61 -15.54 9.05
C ALA A 65 -3.98 -15.00 10.45
N PRO A 66 -5.23 -14.56 10.67
CA PRO A 66 -6.37 -14.66 9.77
C PRO A 66 -6.62 -13.41 8.90
N LEU A 67 -5.65 -12.50 8.76
CA LEU A 67 -5.90 -11.17 8.17
C LEU A 67 -6.19 -11.20 6.66
N GLY A 68 -5.65 -12.18 5.93
CA GLY A 68 -5.76 -12.28 4.47
C GLY A 68 -4.79 -11.34 3.74
N ASP A 69 -4.74 -11.43 2.40
CA ASP A 69 -3.85 -10.60 1.59
C ASP A 69 -4.48 -9.26 1.20
N THR A 70 -3.64 -8.25 1.02
CA THR A 70 -4.03 -6.98 0.40
C THR A 70 -3.41 -6.88 -0.98
N VAL A 71 -4.23 -6.64 -2.00
CA VAL A 71 -3.81 -6.56 -3.40
C VAL A 71 -4.00 -5.14 -3.94
N TYR A 72 -3.01 -4.65 -4.67
CA TYR A 72 -2.97 -3.30 -5.22
C TYR A 72 -2.93 -3.36 -6.76
N THR A 73 -3.61 -2.41 -7.39
CA THR A 73 -3.39 -2.09 -8.80
C THR A 73 -3.04 -0.62 -8.92
N TYR A 74 -2.46 -0.25 -10.05
CA TYR A 74 -1.94 1.08 -10.31
C TYR A 74 -2.43 1.59 -11.65
N ASP A 75 -2.62 2.90 -11.75
CA ASP A 75 -2.84 3.55 -13.03
C ASP A 75 -1.52 3.76 -13.79
N ALA A 76 -1.61 4.34 -14.98
CA ALA A 76 -0.44 4.56 -15.84
C ALA A 76 0.62 5.50 -15.25
N LEU A 77 0.29 6.26 -14.20
CA LEU A 77 1.21 7.16 -13.49
C LEU A 77 1.79 6.52 -12.22
N GLY A 78 1.51 5.23 -11.97
CA GLY A 78 1.98 4.53 -10.77
C GLY A 78 1.21 4.91 -9.50
N ARG A 79 0.02 5.51 -9.62
CA ARG A 79 -0.84 5.84 -8.46
C ARG A 79 -1.80 4.68 -8.20
N PRO A 80 -2.10 4.32 -6.93
CA PRO A 80 -3.01 3.22 -6.63
C PRO A 80 -4.38 3.41 -7.29
N ALA A 81 -4.78 2.52 -8.19
CA ALA A 81 -6.11 2.53 -8.80
C ALA A 81 -7.10 1.72 -7.96
N THR A 82 -6.68 0.59 -7.41
CA THR A 82 -7.49 -0.23 -6.51
C THR A 82 -6.68 -0.79 -5.35
N VAL A 83 -7.32 -0.93 -4.20
CA VAL A 83 -6.81 -1.68 -3.04
C VAL A 83 -7.90 -2.66 -2.62
N LYS A 84 -7.58 -3.95 -2.64
CA LYS A 84 -8.47 -5.02 -2.20
C LYS A 84 -7.92 -5.59 -0.90
N ASP A 85 -8.67 -5.46 0.19
CA ASP A 85 -8.24 -5.94 1.52
C ASP A 85 -8.46 -7.45 1.69
N GLY A 86 -7.92 -8.00 2.80
CA GLY A 86 -8.03 -9.43 3.12
C GLY A 86 -9.45 -9.91 3.46
N ARG A 87 -10.41 -8.99 3.56
CA ARG A 87 -11.86 -9.30 3.66
C ARG A 87 -12.52 -9.25 2.28
N ASN A 88 -11.73 -9.20 1.21
CA ASN A 88 -12.19 -9.17 -0.17
C ASN A 88 -12.96 -7.87 -0.53
N ILE A 89 -12.78 -6.80 0.24
CA ILE A 89 -13.39 -5.49 -0.01
C ILE A 89 -12.45 -4.66 -0.89
N THR A 90 -12.94 -4.19 -2.03
CA THR A 90 -12.17 -3.38 -2.97
C THR A 90 -12.51 -1.90 -2.86
N THR A 91 -11.49 -1.08 -2.62
CA THR A 91 -11.56 0.37 -2.70
C THR A 91 -10.89 0.84 -3.98
N THR A 92 -11.58 1.64 -4.77
CA THR A 92 -11.08 2.23 -6.03
C THR A 92 -10.83 3.71 -5.83
N TYR A 93 -9.73 4.19 -6.42
CA TYR A 93 -9.34 5.60 -6.40
C TYR A 93 -9.31 6.14 -7.82
N THR A 94 -9.76 7.38 -7.99
CA THR A 94 -9.49 8.16 -9.18
C THR A 94 -8.83 9.46 -8.80
N TYR A 95 -8.16 10.08 -9.77
CA TYR A 95 -7.36 11.26 -9.54
C TYR A 95 -7.69 12.34 -10.56
N ASP A 96 -7.47 13.58 -10.19
CA ASP A 96 -7.48 14.69 -11.12
C ASP A 96 -6.13 14.82 -11.85
N LYS A 97 -6.02 15.86 -12.68
CA LYS A 97 -4.83 16.15 -13.49
C LYS A 97 -3.60 16.63 -12.69
N HIS A 98 -3.76 16.90 -11.40
CA HIS A 98 -2.69 17.34 -10.49
C HIS A 98 -2.36 16.25 -9.46
N ASP A 99 -2.68 14.99 -9.77
CA ASP A 99 -2.41 13.83 -8.92
C ASP A 99 -3.14 13.83 -7.56
N ARG A 100 -4.20 14.63 -7.43
CA ARG A 100 -5.03 14.67 -6.22
C ARG A 100 -6.17 13.68 -6.34
N VAL A 101 -6.54 13.02 -5.25
CA VAL A 101 -7.66 12.06 -5.23
C VAL A 101 -8.96 12.79 -5.56
N LYS A 102 -9.62 12.37 -6.64
CA LYS A 102 -10.91 12.89 -7.08
C LYS A 102 -12.08 12.08 -6.52
N THR A 103 -11.94 10.75 -6.50
CA THR A 103 -12.96 9.87 -5.92
C THR A 103 -12.33 8.72 -5.15
N VAL A 104 -13.01 8.30 -4.08
CA VAL A 104 -12.75 7.06 -3.35
C VAL A 104 -14.06 6.28 -3.28
N THR A 105 -14.06 5.05 -3.79
CA THR A 105 -15.26 4.22 -3.88
C THR A 105 -14.99 2.86 -3.27
N THR A 106 -15.85 2.42 -2.37
CA THR A 106 -15.87 1.07 -1.78
C THR A 106 -17.31 0.55 -1.84
N PRO A 107 -17.61 -0.76 -1.68
CA PRO A 107 -18.97 -1.27 -1.79
C PRO A 107 -19.94 -0.50 -0.88
N GLY A 108 -20.96 0.10 -1.50
CA GLY A 108 -22.00 0.88 -0.80
C GLY A 108 -21.59 2.27 -0.32
N LYS A 109 -20.36 2.75 -0.59
CA LYS A 109 -19.92 4.09 -0.21
C LYS A 109 -19.04 4.73 -1.28
N SER A 110 -19.29 6.00 -1.58
CA SER A 110 -18.44 6.78 -2.47
C SER A 110 -18.27 8.18 -1.90
N VAL A 111 -17.06 8.72 -2.01
CA VAL A 111 -16.72 10.10 -1.65
C VAL A 111 -16.03 10.74 -2.85
N ALA A 112 -16.44 11.95 -3.21
CA ALA A 112 -15.81 12.75 -4.25
C ALA A 112 -15.29 14.06 -3.68
N TYR A 113 -14.17 14.53 -4.22
CA TYR A 113 -13.49 15.75 -3.80
C TYR A 113 -13.30 16.69 -4.98
N GLU A 114 -13.47 17.98 -4.72
CA GLU A 114 -13.09 19.05 -5.65
C GLU A 114 -12.14 20.02 -4.95
N TYR A 115 -11.29 20.65 -5.75
CA TYR A 115 -10.22 21.51 -5.26
C TYR A 115 -10.11 22.76 -6.13
N ASP A 116 -9.70 23.86 -5.52
CA ASP A 116 -9.33 25.07 -6.23
C ASP A 116 -7.97 24.94 -6.94
N LYS A 117 -7.55 26.04 -7.57
CA LYS A 117 -6.28 26.16 -8.28
C LYS A 117 -5.05 26.15 -7.34
N ASP A 118 -5.24 26.50 -6.07
CA ASP A 118 -4.17 26.63 -5.08
C ASP A 118 -3.98 25.32 -4.30
N GLY A 119 -4.87 24.34 -4.49
CA GLY A 119 -4.79 23.02 -3.86
C GLY A 119 -5.75 22.82 -2.72
N ASN A 120 -6.54 23.83 -2.34
CA ASN A 120 -7.47 23.72 -1.23
C ASN A 120 -8.69 22.91 -1.68
N GLN A 121 -9.13 21.98 -0.84
CA GLN A 121 -10.38 21.27 -1.07
C GLN A 121 -11.53 22.25 -0.92
N THR A 122 -12.34 22.44 -1.95
CA THR A 122 -13.50 23.32 -1.92
C THR A 122 -14.78 22.56 -1.67
N LYS A 123 -14.81 21.26 -2.00
CA LYS A 123 -16.03 20.46 -1.91
C LYS A 123 -15.75 19.00 -1.59
N ARG A 124 -16.67 18.42 -0.83
CA ARG A 124 -16.74 16.99 -0.54
C ARG A 124 -18.17 16.51 -0.74
N THR A 125 -18.36 15.52 -1.59
CA THR A 125 -19.67 14.88 -1.80
C THR A 125 -19.61 13.45 -1.32
N ASP A 126 -20.52 13.05 -0.42
CA ASP A 126 -20.67 11.68 0.06
C ASP A 126 -22.15 11.29 0.19
N ALA A 127 -22.44 10.16 0.84
CA ALA A 127 -23.81 9.70 1.06
C ALA A 127 -24.65 10.62 1.96
N ALA A 128 -24.03 11.47 2.77
CA ALA A 128 -24.73 12.48 3.57
C ALA A 128 -25.03 13.75 2.77
N GLY A 129 -24.48 13.89 1.56
CA GLY A 129 -24.71 15.00 0.65
C GLY A 129 -23.45 15.78 0.33
N VAL A 130 -23.62 17.08 0.06
CA VAL A 130 -22.54 17.99 -0.32
C VAL A 130 -22.12 18.83 0.88
N LEU A 131 -20.81 18.90 1.12
CA LEU A 131 -20.16 19.84 2.02
C LEU A 131 -19.22 20.74 1.21
N GLU A 132 -19.50 22.03 1.16
CA GLU A 132 -18.57 23.05 0.69
C GLU A 132 -17.65 23.46 1.86
N VAL A 133 -16.36 23.68 1.60
CA VAL A 133 -15.31 23.90 2.62
C VAL A 133 -14.65 25.27 2.43
#